data_AF-A0A2I2FRQ2-F1
#
_entry.id   AF-A0A2I2FRQ2-F1
#
_cell.length_a   1.000
_cell.length_b   1.000
_cell.length_c   1.000
_cell.angle_alpha   90.00
_cell.angle_beta   90.00
_cell.angle_gamma   90.00
#
_symmetry.space_group_name_H-M   'P 1'
#
loop_
_entity.id
_entity.type
_entity.pdbx_description
1 polymer ?
#
loop_
_entity_poly.entity_id
_entity_poly.type
_entity_poly.pdbx_seq_one_letter_code
_entity_poly.pdbx_strand_id
1 'polypeptide(L)'
;MDETLPDDKAITAPVPIVYMAVEDQYKSVQAADLTHFVVQLSYKRLDSIMQAVVGISYDFNKPWPFWFFIGKIVSKAFFDNEEQLEWLNSVQVGNREFIAFSNTGRKFPDQEEQSTGKGKLRVVEIDLSKPQPGEKLQMFWKPARSIICQKVQGWLDYASNEGCA
;
A
#
# COMPACT_ATOMS: atom_id res chain seq x y z
N MET A 1 10.37 -17.57 4.66
CA MET A 1 10.90 -16.58 3.70
C MET A 1 12.06 -17.26 2.99
N ASP A 2 12.16 -17.09 1.68
CA ASP A 2 13.27 -17.59 0.88
C ASP A 2 14.24 -16.44 0.61
N GLU A 3 15.41 -16.49 1.25
CA GLU A 3 16.43 -15.44 1.15
C GLU A 3 17.22 -15.48 -0.16
N THR A 4 17.07 -16.54 -0.95
CA THR A 4 17.72 -16.64 -2.27
C THR A 4 16.96 -15.87 -3.35
N LEU A 5 15.72 -15.48 -3.07
CA LEU A 5 14.86 -14.72 -3.98
C LEU A 5 15.03 -13.20 -3.76
N PRO A 6 14.72 -12.40 -4.80
CA PRO A 6 14.54 -10.96 -4.66
C PRO A 6 13.51 -10.62 -3.57
N ASP A 7 13.65 -9.46 -2.93
CA ASP A 7 12.82 -9.09 -1.77
C ASP A 7 11.31 -9.06 -2.10
N ASP A 8 10.92 -8.65 -3.30
CA ASP A 8 9.52 -8.65 -3.77
C ASP A 8 8.93 -10.07 -3.96
N LYS A 9 9.78 -11.11 -3.91
CA LYS A 9 9.42 -12.52 -4.08
C LYS A 9 9.82 -13.42 -2.91
N ALA A 10 10.56 -12.89 -1.93
CA ALA A 10 11.08 -13.66 -0.81
C ALA A 10 9.99 -14.24 0.10
N ILE A 11 8.80 -13.63 0.15
CA ILE A 11 7.63 -14.22 0.79
C ILE A 11 6.82 -14.99 -0.26
N THR A 12 6.90 -16.32 -0.19
CA THR A 12 6.25 -17.25 -1.11
C THR A 12 4.87 -17.73 -0.66
N ALA A 13 4.40 -17.26 0.50
CA ALA A 13 3.06 -17.57 0.98
C ALA A 13 2.00 -16.97 0.04
N PRO A 14 0.85 -17.65 -0.12
CA PRO A 14 -0.24 -17.12 -0.94
C PRO A 14 -0.80 -15.83 -0.34
N VAL A 15 -1.16 -14.88 -1.19
CA VAL A 15 -1.80 -13.64 -0.74
C VAL A 15 -3.23 -13.95 -0.25
N PRO A 16 -3.57 -13.60 1.01
CA PRO A 16 -4.85 -13.94 1.61
C PRO A 16 -6.01 -13.21 0.93
N ILE A 17 -7.21 -13.78 1.05
CA ILE A 17 -8.45 -13.09 0.71
C ILE A 17 -8.76 -12.07 1.81
N VAL A 18 -8.99 -10.83 1.39
CA VAL A 18 -9.28 -9.70 2.28
C VAL A 18 -10.75 -9.31 2.18
N TYR A 19 -11.38 -9.06 3.33
CA TYR A 19 -12.68 -8.40 3.38
C TYR A 19 -12.48 -6.89 3.48
N MET A 20 -12.89 -6.16 2.45
CA MET A 20 -12.76 -4.71 2.40
C MET A 20 -14.00 -4.03 2.99
N ALA A 21 -13.77 -3.19 4.00
CA ALA A 21 -14.76 -2.29 4.57
C ALA A 21 -14.43 -0.85 4.17
N VAL A 22 -15.48 -0.09 3.85
CA VAL A 22 -15.38 1.34 3.51
C VAL A 22 -16.61 2.06 4.04
N GLU A 23 -16.44 3.30 4.48
CA GLU A 23 -17.58 4.17 4.84
C GLU A 23 -18.51 4.37 3.65
N ASP A 24 -19.82 4.43 3.90
CA ASP A 24 -20.85 4.49 2.86
C ASP A 24 -20.63 5.61 1.85
N GLN A 25 -20.16 6.76 2.32
CA GLN A 25 -19.89 7.94 1.49
C GLN A 25 -18.77 7.76 0.46
N TYR A 26 -17.94 6.72 0.59
CA TYR A 26 -16.85 6.42 -0.35
C TYR A 26 -17.07 5.15 -1.17
N LYS A 27 -18.20 4.46 -1.00
CA LYS A 27 -18.54 3.24 -1.78
C LYS A 27 -18.62 3.47 -3.28
N SER A 28 -18.90 4.70 -3.72
CA SER A 28 -18.98 5.06 -5.14
C SER A 28 -17.62 5.35 -5.79
N VAL A 29 -16.55 5.47 -5.00
CA VAL A 29 -15.20 5.73 -5.52
C VAL A 29 -14.67 4.47 -6.19
N GLN A 30 -14.29 4.59 -7.47
CA GLN A 30 -13.71 3.48 -8.20
C GLN A 30 -12.23 3.31 -7.81
N ALA A 31 -11.79 2.07 -7.61
CA ALA A 31 -10.38 1.78 -7.29
C ALA A 31 -9.41 2.31 -8.37
N ALA A 32 -9.82 2.29 -9.65
CA ALA A 32 -9.05 2.81 -10.78
C ALA A 32 -8.77 4.33 -10.69
N ASP A 33 -9.57 5.06 -9.92
CA ASP A 33 -9.36 6.49 -9.70
C ASP A 33 -8.29 6.81 -8.66
N LEU A 34 -7.95 5.84 -7.81
CA LEU A 34 -6.99 6.03 -6.73
C LEU A 34 -5.57 5.95 -7.27
N THR A 35 -4.75 6.93 -6.93
CA THR A 35 -3.38 7.04 -7.45
C THR A 35 -2.36 6.47 -6.49
N HIS A 36 -2.56 6.66 -5.19
CA HIS A 36 -1.61 6.23 -4.16
C HIS A 36 -2.31 5.63 -2.95
N PHE A 37 -1.62 4.68 -2.34
CA PHE A 37 -2.13 3.87 -1.25
C PHE A 37 -1.12 3.92 -0.11
N VAL A 38 -1.53 4.42 1.06
CA VAL A 38 -0.67 4.48 2.24
C VAL A 38 -1.20 3.54 3.29
N VAL A 39 -0.47 2.46 3.54
CA VAL A 39 -0.79 1.50 4.60
C VAL A 39 -0.14 1.97 5.89
N GLN A 40 -0.94 2.06 6.96
CA GLN A 40 -0.45 2.42 8.28
C GLN A 40 -0.56 1.22 9.23
N LEU A 41 0.57 0.71 9.71
CA LEU A 41 0.57 -0.42 10.65
C LEU A 41 1.49 -0.17 11.82
N SER A 42 1.06 -0.58 13.01
CA SER A 42 1.99 -0.71 14.14
C SER A 42 2.81 -1.99 13.99
N TYR A 43 4.00 -2.02 14.60
CA TYR A 43 4.85 -3.21 14.62
C TYR A 43 4.16 -4.46 15.12
N LYS A 44 3.38 -4.33 16.21
CA LYS A 44 2.58 -5.44 16.74
C LYS A 44 1.55 -5.93 15.73
N ARG A 45 0.99 -5.03 14.93
CA ARG A 45 -0.02 -5.37 13.91
C ARG A 45 0.64 -6.05 12.71
N LEU A 46 1.76 -5.51 12.21
CA LEU A 46 2.56 -6.14 11.17
C LEU A 46 2.95 -7.56 11.55
N ASP A 47 3.57 -7.74 12.72
CA ASP A 47 3.98 -9.06 13.20
C ASP A 47 2.78 -10.02 13.36
N SER A 48 1.65 -9.55 13.89
CA SER A 48 0.42 -10.37 13.98
C SER A 48 -0.09 -10.80 12.60
N ILE A 49 -0.03 -9.92 11.59
CA ILE A 49 -0.44 -10.24 10.21
C ILE A 49 0.50 -11.27 9.61
N MET A 50 1.81 -11.08 9.75
CA MET A 50 2.81 -12.02 9.19
C MET A 50 2.71 -13.40 9.84
N GLN A 51 2.53 -13.45 11.15
CA GLN A 51 2.32 -14.70 11.87
C GLN A 51 1.04 -15.41 11.41
N ALA A 52 -0.07 -14.68 11.26
CA ALA A 52 -1.36 -15.28 10.89
C ALA A 52 -1.45 -15.69 9.41
N VAL A 53 -0.83 -14.94 8.51
CA VAL A 53 -0.97 -15.11 7.06
C VAL A 53 0.17 -15.95 6.47
N VAL A 54 1.40 -15.74 6.96
CA VAL A 54 2.63 -16.31 6.39
C VAL A 54 3.22 -17.37 7.32
N GLY A 55 2.95 -17.31 8.63
CA GLY A 55 3.54 -18.19 9.63
C GLY A 55 4.97 -17.81 10.02
N ILE A 56 5.36 -16.54 9.83
CA ILE A 56 6.67 -16.01 10.20
C ILE A 56 6.54 -14.69 10.96
N SER A 57 7.55 -14.35 11.76
CA SER A 57 7.63 -13.05 12.42
C SER A 57 8.14 -11.96 11.48
N TYR A 58 7.75 -10.73 11.77
CA TYR A 58 8.27 -9.55 11.08
C TYR A 58 9.74 -9.32 11.45
N ASP A 59 10.62 -9.15 10.45
CA ASP A 59 12.02 -8.80 10.66
C ASP A 59 12.27 -7.31 10.41
N PHE A 60 12.60 -6.60 11.47
CA PHE A 60 12.89 -5.16 11.45
C PHE A 60 14.19 -4.81 10.73
N ASN A 61 15.14 -5.75 10.65
CA ASN A 61 16.40 -5.53 9.96
C ASN A 61 16.26 -5.71 8.45
N LYS A 62 15.23 -6.45 8.02
CA LYS A 62 14.91 -6.70 6.61
C LYS A 62 13.42 -6.49 6.35
N PRO A 63 12.93 -5.24 6.42
CA PRO A 63 11.50 -4.96 6.33
C PRO A 63 10.95 -5.01 4.90
N TRP A 64 11.80 -4.87 3.87
CA TRP A 64 11.36 -4.77 2.47
C TRP A 64 10.50 -5.94 1.97
N PRO A 65 10.85 -7.22 2.19
CA PRO A 65 9.99 -8.34 1.78
C PRO A 65 8.57 -8.26 2.34
N PHE A 66 8.46 -7.82 3.59
CA PHE A 66 7.18 -7.67 4.27
C PHE A 66 6.38 -6.50 3.69
N TRP A 67 7.03 -5.38 3.37
CA TRP A 67 6.39 -4.25 2.69
C TRP A 67 5.86 -4.64 1.31
N PHE A 68 6.65 -5.37 0.52
CA PHE A 68 6.19 -5.88 -0.78
C PHE A 68 5.00 -6.82 -0.62
N PHE A 69 5.04 -7.72 0.37
CA PHE A 69 3.91 -8.62 0.61
C PHE A 69 2.64 -7.88 1.07
N ILE A 70 2.76 -6.86 1.91
CA ILE A 70 1.64 -5.96 2.24
C ILE A 70 1.12 -5.26 0.97
N GLY A 71 2.01 -4.81 0.08
CA GLY A 71 1.66 -4.24 -1.21
C GLY A 71 0.81 -5.20 -2.05
N LYS A 72 1.21 -6.47 -2.14
CA LYS A 72 0.43 -7.51 -2.85
C LYS A 72 -0.96 -7.73 -2.24
N ILE A 73 -1.07 -7.74 -0.91
CA ILE A 73 -2.35 -7.83 -0.21
C ILE A 73 -3.28 -6.69 -0.63
N VAL A 74 -2.79 -5.45 -0.57
CA VAL A 74 -3.58 -4.28 -0.94
C VAL A 74 -3.93 -4.29 -2.42
N SER A 75 -2.95 -4.61 -3.27
CA SER A 75 -3.12 -4.66 -4.72
C SER A 75 -4.21 -5.64 -5.11
N LYS A 76 -4.16 -6.87 -4.58
CA LYS A 76 -5.17 -7.89 -4.81
C LYS A 76 -6.55 -7.47 -4.31
N ALA A 77 -6.62 -6.85 -3.14
CA ALA A 77 -7.89 -6.43 -2.56
C ALA A 77 -8.60 -5.35 -3.40
N PHE A 78 -7.86 -4.40 -3.98
CA PHE A 78 -8.44 -3.32 -4.79
C PHE A 78 -8.64 -3.67 -6.26
N PHE A 79 -7.80 -4.55 -6.82
CA PHE A 79 -7.71 -4.73 -8.27
C PHE A 79 -7.81 -6.18 -8.72
N ASP A 80 -7.93 -7.14 -7.80
CA ASP A 80 -7.81 -8.58 -8.08
C ASP A 80 -6.50 -8.94 -8.81
N ASN A 81 -5.46 -8.12 -8.60
CA ASN A 81 -4.14 -8.25 -9.19
C ASN A 81 -3.07 -7.95 -8.13
N GLU A 82 -2.13 -8.86 -7.90
CA GLU A 82 -1.08 -8.73 -6.86
C GLU A 82 0.04 -7.75 -7.24
N GLU A 83 0.18 -7.40 -8.53
CA GLU A 83 1.34 -6.66 -9.08
C GLU A 83 0.99 -5.23 -9.55
N GLN A 84 -0.25 -4.78 -9.35
CA GLN A 84 -0.69 -3.46 -9.81
C GLN A 84 -0.21 -2.29 -8.92
N LEU A 85 0.18 -2.59 -7.67
CA LEU A 85 0.78 -1.60 -6.79
C LEU A 85 2.28 -1.78 -6.70
N GLU A 86 3.00 -0.70 -6.99
CA GLU A 86 4.45 -0.63 -6.84
C GLU A 86 4.82 0.13 -5.58
N TRP A 87 5.84 -0.34 -4.85
CA TRP A 87 6.33 0.35 -3.67
C TRP A 87 6.95 1.70 -4.05
N LEU A 88 6.45 2.78 -3.43
CA LEU A 88 6.94 4.14 -3.65
C LEU A 88 7.99 4.52 -2.61
N ASN A 89 7.62 4.44 -1.33
CA ASN A 89 8.49 4.80 -0.21
C ASN A 89 7.91 4.29 1.11
N SER A 90 8.68 4.40 2.19
CA SER A 90 8.19 4.16 3.54
C SER A 90 8.76 5.17 4.53
N VAL A 91 8.06 5.36 5.65
CA VAL A 91 8.58 6.12 6.78
C VAL A 91 8.14 5.47 8.09
N GLN A 92 9.08 5.38 9.02
CA GLN A 92 8.82 4.99 10.39
C GLN A 92 8.52 6.22 11.26
N VAL A 93 7.44 6.16 12.03
CA VAL A 93 7.11 7.16 13.05
C VAL A 93 6.79 6.45 14.35
N GLY A 94 7.73 6.50 15.31
CA GLY A 94 7.64 5.74 16.55
C GLY A 94 7.58 4.23 16.29
N ASN A 95 6.49 3.59 16.71
CA ASN A 95 6.26 2.16 16.53
C ASN A 95 5.32 1.82 15.35
N ARG A 96 5.21 2.74 14.40
CA ARG A 96 4.37 2.60 13.20
C ARG A 96 5.18 2.79 11.94
N GLU A 97 4.81 2.04 10.93
CA GLU A 97 5.27 2.22 9.56
C GLU A 97 4.14 2.73 8.69
N PHE A 98 4.50 3.67 7.82
CA PHE A 98 3.68 4.17 6.74
C PHE A 98 4.34 3.73 5.45
N ILE A 99 3.68 2.83 4.73
CA ILE A 99 4.20 2.23 3.51
C ILE A 99 3.34 2.72 2.37
N ALA A 100 3.94 3.44 1.43
CA ALA A 100 3.25 4.04 0.31
C ALA A 100 3.48 3.25 -0.97
N PHE A 101 2.42 3.13 -1.76
CA PHE A 101 2.41 2.47 -3.05
C PHE A 101 1.78 3.35 -4.12
N SER A 102 2.28 3.22 -5.34
CA SER A 102 1.79 3.86 -6.55
C SER A 102 0.96 2.87 -7.37
N ASN A 103 -0.16 3.32 -7.93
CA ASN A 103 -0.98 2.53 -8.85
C ASN A 103 -0.42 2.61 -10.27
N THR A 104 0.17 1.53 -10.75
CA THR A 104 0.77 1.45 -12.11
C THR A 104 -0.25 1.15 -13.20
N GLY A 105 -1.44 0.67 -12.82
CA GLY A 105 -2.55 0.39 -13.75
C GLY A 105 -3.17 1.65 -14.35
N ARG A 106 -2.87 2.84 -13.81
CA ARG A 106 -3.21 4.10 -14.46
C ARG A 106 -2.27 4.35 -15.64
N LYS A 107 -2.75 4.02 -16.84
CA LYS A 107 -2.34 4.78 -18.03
C LYS A 107 -3.02 6.14 -17.89
N PHE A 108 -2.27 7.19 -17.59
CA PHE A 108 -2.79 8.53 -17.80
C PHE A 108 -3.32 8.58 -19.25
N PRO A 109 -4.58 8.94 -19.50
CA PRO A 109 -4.95 9.35 -20.84
C PRO A 109 -4.05 10.55 -21.14
N ASP A 110 -3.10 10.35 -22.05
CA ASP A 110 -2.39 11.45 -22.67
C ASP A 110 -3.45 12.43 -23.20
N GLN A 111 -3.31 13.70 -22.82
CA GLN A 111 -4.08 14.85 -23.31
C GLN A 111 -5.49 15.01 -22.74
N GLU A 112 -5.61 15.58 -21.53
CA GLU A 112 -6.66 16.59 -21.23
C GLU A 112 -6.46 17.35 -19.89
N GLU A 113 -5.53 16.95 -19.01
CA GLU A 113 -5.31 17.65 -17.73
C GLU A 113 -4.24 18.77 -17.76
N GLN A 114 -3.86 19.29 -18.94
CA GLN A 114 -2.93 20.44 -19.01
C GLN A 114 -3.61 21.81 -18.78
N SER A 115 -4.94 21.89 -18.65
CA SER A 115 -5.63 23.18 -18.47
C SER A 115 -6.32 23.40 -17.13
N THR A 116 -6.36 22.43 -16.20
CA THR A 116 -6.90 22.65 -14.84
C THR A 116 -6.25 21.74 -13.80
N GLY A 117 -5.01 22.07 -13.42
CA GLY A 117 -4.32 21.57 -12.23
C GLY A 117 -3.71 20.17 -12.40
N LYS A 118 -2.44 20.01 -12.00
CA LYS A 118 -1.75 18.72 -11.81
C LYS A 118 -2.76 17.63 -11.43
N GLY A 119 -2.86 16.56 -12.22
CA GLY A 119 -3.83 15.47 -12.04
C GLY A 119 -4.00 15.16 -10.56
N LYS A 120 -5.21 15.40 -10.05
CA LYS A 120 -5.46 15.55 -8.62
C LYS A 120 -5.01 14.28 -7.89
N LEU A 121 -3.97 14.40 -7.07
CA LEU A 121 -3.46 13.32 -6.24
C LEU A 121 -4.62 12.73 -5.41
N ARG A 122 -5.00 11.47 -5.68
CA ARG A 122 -6.05 10.74 -4.94
C ARG A 122 -5.38 9.68 -4.08
N VAL A 123 -4.98 10.10 -2.88
CA VAL A 123 -4.33 9.22 -1.90
C VAL A 123 -5.39 8.65 -0.95
N VAL A 124 -5.27 7.37 -0.63
CA VAL A 124 -6.06 6.73 0.43
C VAL A 124 -5.16 6.22 1.54
N GLU A 125 -5.65 6.31 2.76
CA GLU A 125 -5.08 5.65 3.93
C GLU A 125 -5.77 4.30 4.13
N ILE A 126 -4.95 3.27 4.33
CA ILE A 126 -5.38 1.90 4.56
C ILE A 126 -4.97 1.45 5.96
N ASP A 127 -5.90 0.81 6.65
CA ASP A 127 -5.65 0.12 7.91
C ASP A 127 -6.01 -1.37 7.75
N LEU A 128 -5.13 -2.25 8.23
CA LEU A 128 -5.39 -3.68 8.30
C LEU A 128 -5.69 -4.07 9.75
N SER A 129 -6.85 -4.68 9.93
CA SER A 129 -7.31 -5.12 11.25
C SER A 129 -6.44 -6.24 11.82
N LYS A 130 -6.53 -6.45 13.14
CA LYS A 130 -5.81 -7.56 13.77
C LYS A 130 -6.43 -8.84 13.23
N PRO A 131 -5.64 -9.78 12.71
CA PRO A 131 -6.18 -11.08 12.32
C PRO A 131 -6.91 -11.72 13.50
N GLN A 132 -8.10 -12.26 13.25
CA GLN A 132 -8.85 -13.08 14.20
C GLN A 132 -8.77 -14.54 13.76
N PRO A 133 -8.57 -15.49 14.68
CA PRO A 133 -8.53 -16.92 14.33
C PRO A 133 -9.81 -17.35 13.60
N GLY A 134 -9.66 -17.96 12.41
CA GLY A 134 -10.77 -18.44 11.61
C GLY A 134 -11.51 -17.38 10.78
N GLU A 135 -11.15 -16.10 10.90
CA GLU A 135 -11.72 -15.02 10.10
C GLU A 135 -10.79 -14.59 8.96
N LYS A 136 -11.38 -14.03 7.91
CA LYS A 136 -10.62 -13.40 6.83
C LYS A 136 -9.98 -12.10 7.33
N LEU A 137 -8.84 -11.73 6.76
CA LEU A 137 -8.18 -10.46 7.06
C LEU A 137 -9.11 -9.31 6.66
N GLN A 138 -9.35 -8.37 7.57
CA GLN A 138 -10.19 -7.20 7.30
C GLN A 138 -9.32 -5.99 6.98
N MET A 139 -9.71 -5.24 5.95
CA MET A 139 -9.06 -4.01 5.53
C MET A 139 -10.06 -2.87 5.51
N PHE A 140 -9.65 -1.73 6.02
CA PHE A 140 -10.42 -0.49 5.96
C PHE A 140 -9.65 0.56 5.18
N TRP A 141 -10.35 1.39 4.42
CA TRP A 141 -9.72 2.54 3.77
C TRP A 141 -10.58 3.81 3.84
N LYS A 142 -9.90 4.94 3.77
CA LYS A 142 -10.50 6.28 3.69
C LYS A 142 -9.62 7.21 2.86
N PRO A 143 -10.15 8.34 2.35
CA PRO A 143 -9.30 9.39 1.80
C PRO A 143 -8.22 9.81 2.78
N ALA A 144 -7.01 10.01 2.27
CA ALA A 144 -5.89 10.38 3.10
C ALA A 144 -6.01 11.80 3.64
N ARG A 145 -5.50 12.01 4.84
CA ARG A 145 -5.36 13.33 5.47
C ARG A 145 -4.37 14.18 4.67
N SER A 146 -4.54 15.50 4.73
CA SER A 146 -3.71 16.47 4.02
C SER A 146 -2.21 16.27 4.25
N ILE A 147 -1.80 15.94 5.49
CA ILE A 147 -0.40 15.67 5.84
C ILE A 147 0.17 14.45 5.12
N ILE A 148 -0.64 13.41 4.91
CA ILE A 148 -0.24 12.20 4.17
C ILE A 148 -0.13 12.54 2.68
N CYS A 149 -1.09 13.28 2.12
CA CYS A 149 -1.02 13.75 0.74
C CYS A 149 0.23 14.60 0.48
N GLN A 150 0.57 15.53 1.38
CA GLN A 150 1.78 16.34 1.30
C GLN A 150 3.05 15.48 1.35
N LYS A 151 3.07 14.46 2.21
CA LYS A 151 4.23 13.56 2.31
C LYS A 151 4.43 12.75 1.03
N VAL A 152 3.35 12.21 0.46
CA VAL A 152 3.37 11.50 -0.82
C VAL A 152 3.84 12.43 -1.94
N GLN A 153 3.31 13.66 -2.01
CA GLN A 153 3.76 14.63 -3.00
C GLN A 153 5.26 14.94 -2.88
N GLY A 154 5.76 15.11 -1.66
CA GLY A 154 7.20 15.32 -1.43
C GLY A 154 8.07 14.16 -1.90
N TRP A 155 7.62 12.92 -1.77
CA TRP A 155 8.33 11.75 -2.31
C TRP A 155 8.35 11.75 -3.84
N LEU A 156 7.24 12.11 -4.48
CA LEU A 156 7.15 12.21 -5.94
C LEU A 156 8.03 13.33 -6.49
N ASP A 157 8.05 14.48 -5.84
CA ASP A 157 8.87 15.62 -6.23
C ASP A 157 10.37 15.28 -6.10
N TYR A 158 10.76 14.52 -5.07
CA TYR A 158 12.13 14.05 -4.90
C TYR A 158 12.55 13.07 -6.01
N ALA A 159 11.74 12.05 -6.28
CA ALA A 159 12.02 11.05 -7.32
C ALA A 159 12.11 11.68 -8.72
N SER A 160 11.33 12.73 -9.00
CA SER A 160 11.38 13.46 -10.27
C SER A 160 12.68 14.25 -10.45
N ASN A 161 13.31 14.70 -9.36
CA ASN A 161 14.54 15.48 -9.41
C ASN A 161 15.80 14.61 -9.51
N GLU A 162 15.77 13.36 -9.00
CA GLU A 162 16.89 12.41 -9.15
C GLU A 162 17.06 11.89 -10.59
N GLY A 163 16.03 11.99 -11.44
CA GLY A 163 16.11 11.63 -12.86
C GLY A 163 16.80 12.66 -13.78
N CYS A 164 17.29 13.78 -13.23
CA CYS A 164 17.93 14.88 -13.98
C CYS A 164 19.41 15.11 -13.64
N ALA A 165 20.07 14.17 -12.95
CA ALA A 165 21.50 14.25 -12.61
C ALA A 165 22.36 13.34 -13.49
#